data_AF-Q0UGG6-F1
#
_entry.id   AF-Q0UGG6-F1
#
_cell.length_a   1.000
_cell.length_b   1.000
_cell.length_c   1.000
_cell.angle_alpha   90.00
_cell.angle_beta   90.00
_cell.angle_gamma   90.00
#
_symmetry.space_group_name_H-M   'P 1'
#
loop_
_entity.id
_entity.type
_entity.pdbx_description
1 polymer ?
#
loop_
_entity_poly.entity_id
_entity_poly.type
_entity_poly.pdbx_seq_one_letter_code
_entity_poly.pdbx_strand_id
1 'polypeptide(L)'
;MARPSITGFDPKKLAAASANGTKGDPWARYEQWRYTGPFTRFQRFKGSFPGLGIATVAFGVYLAAEQAGLLGSEGGHHGDGGHHDETT
;
A
#
# COMPACT_ATOMS: atom_id res chain seq x y z
N MET A 1 -35.59 12.49 4.57
CA MET A 1 -35.17 13.52 3.58
C MET A 1 -34.08 14.37 4.20
N ALA A 2 -32.98 14.63 3.48
CA ALA A 2 -31.95 15.53 3.96
C ALA A 2 -32.50 16.97 4.04
N ARG A 3 -32.24 17.68 5.14
CA ARG A 3 -32.70 19.06 5.32
C ARG A 3 -32.00 19.97 4.29
N PRO A 4 -32.72 20.89 3.63
CA PRO A 4 -32.09 21.87 2.75
C PRO A 4 -31.02 22.67 3.50
N SER A 5 -29.88 22.95 2.85
CA SER A 5 -28.83 23.76 3.47
C SER A 5 -29.33 25.19 3.68
N ILE A 6 -29.11 25.74 4.88
CA ILE A 6 -29.52 27.10 5.23
C ILE A 6 -28.78 28.17 4.41
N THR A 7 -27.62 27.81 3.86
CA THR A 7 -26.75 28.68 3.07
C THR A 7 -27.02 28.58 1.57
N GLY A 8 -27.94 27.71 1.12
CA GLY A 8 -28.17 27.45 -0.31
C GLY A 8 -27.04 26.67 -1.00
N PHE A 9 -26.05 26.22 -0.23
CA PHE A 9 -24.96 25.38 -0.72
C PHE A 9 -25.47 23.99 -1.10
N ASP A 10 -25.33 23.62 -2.38
CA ASP A 10 -25.68 22.31 -2.89
C ASP A 10 -24.41 21.54 -3.30
N PRO A 11 -24.02 20.50 -2.53
CA PRO A 11 -22.82 19.74 -2.83
C PRO A 11 -22.89 18.98 -4.16
N LYS A 12 -24.09 18.63 -4.64
CA LYS A 12 -24.25 17.96 -5.94
C LYS A 12 -24.00 18.93 -7.10
N LYS A 13 -24.46 20.18 -6.97
CA LYS A 13 -24.16 21.24 -7.95
C LYS A 13 -22.68 21.60 -7.97
N LEU A 14 -22.03 21.67 -6.80
CA LEU A 14 -20.59 21.88 -6.73
C LEU A 14 -19.82 20.76 -7.44
N ALA A 15 -20.19 19.49 -7.18
CA ALA A 15 -19.56 18.34 -7.83
C ALA A 15 -19.76 18.34 -9.36
N ALA A 16 -20.95 18.73 -9.84
CA ALA A 16 -21.22 18.86 -11.27
C ALA A 16 -20.41 20.00 -11.91
N ALA A 17 -20.24 21.12 -11.21
CA ALA A 17 -19.44 22.26 -11.68
C ALA A 17 -17.92 21.95 -11.66
N SER A 18 -17.44 21.21 -10.67
CA SER A 18 -16.03 20.84 -10.52
C SER A 18 -15.59 19.69 -11.43
N ALA A 19 -16.54 18.93 -12.01
CA ALA A 19 -16.24 17.83 -12.93
C ALA A 19 -15.43 18.27 -14.16
N ASN A 20 -15.55 19.53 -14.58
CA ASN A 20 -14.80 20.12 -15.71
C ASN A 20 -13.59 20.95 -15.25
N GLY A 21 -13.14 20.76 -14.00
CA GLY A 21 -12.42 21.73 -13.14
C GLY A 21 -11.10 22.36 -13.61
N THR A 22 -10.66 22.16 -14.85
CA THR A 22 -9.49 22.87 -15.43
C THR A 22 -9.62 23.12 -16.93
N LYS A 23 -10.78 22.80 -17.55
CA LYS A 23 -10.95 22.90 -19.00
C LYS A 23 -11.00 24.37 -19.41
N GLY A 24 -9.91 24.86 -20.01
CA GLY A 24 -9.77 26.25 -20.44
C GLY A 24 -9.12 27.18 -19.41
N ASP A 25 -8.42 26.65 -18.40
CA ASP A 25 -7.65 27.47 -17.47
C ASP A 25 -6.50 28.21 -18.19
N PRO A 26 -6.47 29.56 -18.18
CA PRO A 26 -5.41 30.35 -18.83
C PRO A 26 -4.03 30.15 -18.16
N TRP A 27 -3.99 29.69 -16.90
CA TRP A 27 -2.76 29.44 -16.17
C TRP A 27 -2.28 28.00 -16.27
N ALA A 28 -3.01 27.11 -16.95
CA ALA A 28 -2.70 25.68 -17.00
C ALA A 28 -1.26 25.39 -17.44
N ARG A 29 -0.69 26.20 -18.36
CA ARG A 29 0.72 26.12 -18.77
C ARG A 29 1.69 26.51 -17.67
N TYR A 30 1.41 27.60 -16.95
CA TYR A 30 2.23 28.06 -15.83
C TYR A 30 2.16 27.11 -14.63
N GLU A 31 1.07 26.37 -14.47
CA GLU A 31 0.92 25.39 -13.39
C GLU A 31 1.52 24.01 -13.70
N GLN A 32 1.92 23.74 -14.96
CA GLN A 32 2.40 22.40 -15.37
C GLN A 32 3.59 21.90 -14.57
N TRP A 33 4.55 22.76 -14.24
CA TRP A 33 5.80 22.36 -13.57
C TRP A 33 5.54 21.61 -12.24
N ARG A 34 4.41 21.88 -11.57
CA ARG A 34 4.02 21.26 -10.30
C ARG A 34 3.58 19.80 -10.45
N TYR A 35 3.18 19.40 -11.65
CA TYR A 35 2.56 18.11 -11.91
C TYR A 35 3.27 17.29 -13.00
N THR A 36 4.31 17.86 -13.62
CA THR A 36 5.18 17.19 -14.60
C THR A 36 6.47 16.67 -13.96
N GLY A 37 7.15 15.74 -14.64
CA GLY A 37 8.47 15.24 -14.21
C GLY A 37 8.43 14.45 -12.89
N PRO A 38 9.27 14.78 -11.90
CA PRO A 38 9.36 14.02 -10.65
C PRO A 38 8.10 14.11 -9.78
N PHE A 39 7.21 15.06 -10.05
CA PHE A 39 6.02 15.34 -9.24
C PHE A 39 4.73 14.71 -9.76
N THR A 40 4.81 13.86 -10.79
CA THR A 40 3.67 13.12 -11.33
C THR A 40 3.07 12.18 -10.28
N ARG A 41 1.78 11.86 -10.40
CA ARG A 41 1.09 10.93 -9.48
C ARG A 41 1.82 9.59 -9.37
N PHE A 42 2.25 9.03 -10.50
CA PHE A 42 2.96 7.76 -10.55
C PHE A 42 4.32 7.82 -9.84
N GLN A 43 5.08 8.88 -10.08
CA GLN A 43 6.41 9.02 -9.48
C GLN A 43 6.35 9.17 -7.95
N ARG A 44 5.28 9.76 -7.39
CA ARG A 44 5.05 9.79 -5.93
C ARG A 44 4.90 8.41 -5.32
N PHE A 45 4.26 7.48 -6.03
CA PHE A 45 4.06 6.10 -5.57
C PHE A 45 5.23 5.16 -5.88
N LYS A 46 6.09 5.52 -6.84
CA LYS A 46 7.24 4.69 -7.23
C LYS A 46 8.19 4.40 -6.06
N GLY A 47 8.25 5.29 -5.07
CA GLY A 47 9.06 5.14 -3.86
C GLY A 47 8.30 4.61 -2.65
N SER A 48 7.03 4.20 -2.76
CA SER A 48 6.22 3.82 -1.59
C SER A 48 6.65 2.50 -0.94
N PHE A 49 7.29 1.61 -1.70
CA PHE A 49 7.75 0.30 -1.19
C PHE A 49 9.22 0.05 -1.59
N PRO A 50 10.16 0.80 -1.00
CA PRO A 50 11.58 0.55 -1.25
C PRO A 50 11.93 -0.84 -0.72
N GLY A 51 12.50 -1.68 -1.57
CA GLY A 51 12.96 -3.02 -1.18
C GLY A 51 11.93 -4.15 -1.29
N LEU A 52 10.67 -3.89 -1.69
CA LEU A 52 9.68 -4.96 -1.88
C LEU A 52 10.19 -6.02 -2.87
N GLY A 53 10.81 -5.61 -3.98
CA GLY A 53 11.36 -6.56 -4.96
C GLY A 53 12.45 -7.46 -4.37
N ILE A 54 13.35 -6.90 -3.57
CA ILE A 54 14.43 -7.67 -2.94
C ILE A 54 13.85 -8.62 -1.89
N ALA A 55 12.90 -8.14 -1.08
CA ALA A 55 12.21 -8.96 -0.08
C ALA A 55 11.46 -10.12 -0.73
N THR A 56 10.73 -9.89 -1.83
CA THR A 56 10.04 -10.96 -2.57
C THR A 56 11.01 -11.99 -3.12
N VAL A 57 12.15 -11.56 -3.66
CA VAL A 57 13.18 -12.49 -4.16
C VAL A 57 13.79 -13.29 -3.01
N ALA A 58 14.20 -12.65 -1.92
CA ALA A 58 14.77 -13.32 -0.76
C ALA A 58 13.79 -14.33 -0.15
N PHE A 59 12.52 -13.94 -0.02
CA PHE A 59 11.46 -14.83 0.46
C PHE A 59 11.23 -16.00 -0.50
N GLY A 60 11.22 -15.77 -1.81
CA GLY A 60 11.11 -16.84 -2.80
C GLY A 60 12.28 -17.83 -2.75
N VAL A 61 13.51 -17.33 -2.57
CA VAL A 61 14.70 -18.18 -2.38
C VAL A 61 14.58 -18.99 -1.10
N TYR A 62 14.13 -18.38 -0.01
CA TYR A 62 13.89 -19.08 1.25
C TYR A 62 12.88 -20.22 1.09
N LEU A 63 11.71 -19.96 0.49
CA LEU A 63 10.70 -20.99 0.23
C LEU A 63 11.22 -22.11 -0.68
N ALA A 64 11.98 -21.77 -1.73
CA ALA A 64 12.56 -22.75 -2.62
C ALA A 64 13.60 -23.64 -1.91
N ALA A 65 14.40 -23.05 -1.04
CA ALA A 65 15.38 -23.77 -0.23
C ALA A 65 14.71 -24.66 0.83
N GLU A 66 13.58 -24.21 1.40
CA GLU A 66 12.79 -24.99 2.36
C GLU A 66 12.15 -26.19 1.65
N GLN A 67 11.52 -25.96 0.50
CA GLN A 67 10.91 -26.99 -0.34
C GLN A 67 11.93 -28.01 -0.88
N ALA A 68 13.16 -27.56 -1.17
CA ALA A 68 14.25 -28.42 -1.60
C ALA A 68 14.95 -29.17 -0.44
N GLY A 69 14.53 -28.93 0.80
CA GLY A 69 15.14 -29.54 1.99
C GLY A 69 16.57 -29.07 2.28
N LEU A 70 16.99 -27.95 1.67
CA LEU A 70 18.34 -27.39 1.81
C LEU A 70 18.54 -26.62 3.12
N LEU A 71 17.45 -26.18 3.75
CA LEU A 71 17.41 -25.45 5.02
C LEU A 71 17.24 -26.38 6.25
N GLY A 72 17.79 -27.60 6.19
CA GLY A 72 17.57 -28.68 7.16
C GLY A 72 17.53 -28.29 8.66
N SER A 73 16.56 -28.87 9.36
CA SER A 73 16.32 -29.01 10.80
C SER A 73 17.16 -28.19 11.80
N GLU A 74 16.93 -26.89 11.94
CA GLU A 74 17.34 -26.17 13.16
C GLU A 74 16.40 -24.99 13.54
N GLY A 75 15.10 -25.16 13.31
CA GLY A 75 14.12 -24.09 13.55
C GLY A 75 12.68 -24.58 13.78
N GLY A 76 12.47 -25.43 14.78
CA GLY A 76 11.16 -25.68 15.37
C GLY A 76 10.50 -26.99 14.96
N HIS A 77 10.66 -28.03 15.80
CA HIS A 77 9.68 -29.09 16.11
C HIS A 77 10.30 -30.06 17.14
N HIS A 78 10.53 -29.62 18.38
CA HIS A 78 10.75 -30.52 19.53
C HIS A 78 9.85 -30.05 20.68
N GLY A 79 8.68 -30.67 20.78
CA GLY A 79 7.78 -30.59 21.92
C GLY A 79 7.40 -32.00 22.31
N ASP A 80 8.39 -32.79 22.71
CA ASP A 80 8.20 -34.10 23.35
C ASP A 80 9.27 -34.26 24.44
N GLY A 81 8.83 -34.57 25.66
CA GLY A 81 9.71 -34.92 26.78
C GLY A 81 9.41 -34.19 28.09
N GLY A 82 8.69 -34.85 28.99
CA GLY A 82 8.50 -34.41 30.38
C GLY A 82 7.72 -35.39 31.25
N HIS A 83 8.20 -36.65 31.36
CA HIS A 83 7.82 -37.55 32.43
C HIS A 83 8.24 -36.94 33.78
N HIS A 84 7.28 -36.67 34.67
CA HIS A 84 7.53 -36.52 36.10
C HIS A 84 6.68 -37.55 36.83
N ASP A 85 7.39 -38.58 37.30
CA ASP A 85 7.01 -39.44 38.41
C ASP A 85 6.91 -38.56 39.67
N GLU A 86 5.77 -38.61 40.36
CA GLU A 86 5.65 -38.12 41.73
C GLU A 86 4.82 -39.10 42.54
N THR A 87 5.52 -39.71 43.50
CA THR A 87 5.06 -40.58 44.57
C THR A 87 3.98 -39.92 45.45
N THR A 88 2.79 -40.53 45.55
CA THR A 88 1.90 -40.53 46.73
C THR A 88 0.88 -41.66 46.60
#